data_AF-A0A0D5A212-F1
#
_entry.id   AF-A0A0D5A212-F1
#
_cell.length_a   1.000
_cell.length_b   1.000
_cell.length_c   1.000
_cell.angle_alpha   90.00
_cell.angle_beta   90.00
_cell.angle_gamma   90.00
#
_symmetry.space_group_name_H-M   'P 1'
#
loop_
_entity.id
_entity.type
_entity.pdbx_description
1 polymer ?
#
loop_
_entity_poly.entity_id
_entity_poly.type
_entity_poly.pdbx_seq_one_letter_code
_entity_poly.pdbx_strand_id
1 'polypeptide(L)'
;MPFPYQSAVCKGSIWLGSGCGHCERCQDERAEMLRNQQRAAEKSDVHVASELSSQSAASTIDGHVQGLPVAGYARNVEQWKVDMVNQNKILEEKVLRRVDEHVRERGDTSIDGASVQIARRHVEDAFYRLNRAIMQPKRIQGDLE
;
A
#
# COMPACT_ATOMS: atom_id res chain seq x y z
N MET A 1 16.84 -44.68 -54.50
CA MET A 1 17.50 -43.45 -53.98
C MET A 1 16.43 -42.59 -53.32
N PRO A 2 16.46 -42.34 -52.00
CA PRO A 2 15.55 -41.40 -51.36
C PRO A 2 16.18 -40.00 -51.30
N PHE A 3 15.39 -38.98 -51.65
CA PHE A 3 15.76 -37.56 -51.59
C PHE A 3 15.96 -37.13 -50.12
N PRO A 4 17.00 -36.31 -49.81
CA PRO A 4 17.17 -35.76 -48.46
C PRO A 4 16.10 -34.70 -48.18
N TYR A 5 15.32 -34.93 -47.13
CA TYR A 5 14.29 -34.01 -46.63
C TYR A 5 14.98 -32.75 -46.11
N GLN A 6 14.85 -31.62 -46.81
CA GLN A 6 15.26 -30.32 -46.30
C GLN A 6 14.40 -29.98 -45.07
N SER A 7 15.04 -29.76 -43.91
CA SER A 7 14.35 -29.34 -42.70
C SER A 7 13.70 -27.97 -42.91
N ALA A 8 12.40 -27.87 -42.66
CA ALA A 8 11.66 -26.63 -42.78
C ALA A 8 12.14 -25.63 -41.71
N VAL A 9 12.89 -24.61 -42.12
CA VAL A 9 13.33 -23.52 -41.23
C VAL A 9 12.16 -22.57 -41.00
N CYS A 10 11.75 -22.41 -39.74
CA CYS A 10 10.67 -21.49 -39.36
C CYS A 10 11.07 -20.03 -39.65
N LYS A 11 10.24 -19.34 -40.45
CA LYS A 11 10.43 -17.93 -40.79
C LYS A 11 9.71 -16.94 -39.85
N GLY A 12 8.81 -17.42 -38.99
CA GLY A 12 8.05 -16.59 -38.06
C GLY A 12 8.76 -16.34 -36.73
N SER A 13 8.30 -15.33 -35.98
CA SER A 13 8.80 -15.00 -34.63
C SER A 13 7.70 -15.09 -33.57
N ILE A 14 8.05 -15.55 -32.37
CA ILE A 14 7.10 -15.62 -31.25
C ILE A 14 6.73 -14.20 -30.80
N TRP A 15 7.68 -13.27 -30.84
CA TRP A 15 7.47 -11.85 -30.51
C TRP A 15 6.35 -11.19 -31.33
N LEU A 16 6.21 -11.54 -32.61
CA LEU A 16 5.18 -10.99 -33.51
C LEU A 16 3.96 -11.91 -33.67
N GLY A 17 3.86 -12.98 -32.87
CA GLY A 17 2.75 -13.94 -32.92
C GLY A 17 2.69 -14.80 -34.18
N SER A 18 3.75 -14.84 -34.98
CA SER A 18 3.82 -15.57 -36.26
C SER A 18 4.70 -16.83 -36.19
N GLY A 19 5.37 -17.07 -35.07
CA GLY A 19 6.26 -18.21 -34.86
C GLY A 19 5.51 -19.54 -34.67
N CYS A 20 6.12 -20.64 -35.12
CA CYS A 20 5.52 -21.96 -35.01
C CYS A 20 5.54 -22.54 -33.57
N GLY A 21 6.34 -21.95 -32.67
CA GLY A 21 6.42 -22.34 -31.26
C GLY A 21 7.11 -23.68 -30.97
N HIS A 22 7.52 -24.43 -32.00
CA HIS A 22 8.09 -25.78 -31.85
C HIS A 22 9.49 -25.96 -32.42
N CYS A 23 9.95 -25.09 -33.33
CA CYS A 23 11.31 -25.16 -33.84
C CYS A 23 12.32 -24.61 -32.82
N GLU A 24 13.58 -25.01 -32.94
CA GLU A 24 14.70 -24.62 -32.08
C GLU A 24 14.78 -23.09 -31.89
N ARG A 25 14.72 -22.33 -32.99
CA ARG A 25 14.68 -20.86 -32.95
C ARG A 25 13.53 -20.30 -32.12
N CYS A 26 12.33 -20.85 -32.27
CA CYS A 26 11.17 -20.42 -31.48
C CYS A 26 11.32 -20.80 -30.01
N GLN A 27 11.93 -21.95 -29.70
CA GLN A 27 12.19 -22.34 -28.32
C GLN A 27 13.19 -21.38 -27.65
N ASP A 28 14.23 -20.96 -28.38
CA ASP A 28 15.22 -19.98 -27.91
C ASP A 28 14.60 -18.61 -27.63
N GLU A 29 13.78 -18.10 -28.56
CA GLU A 29 13.04 -16.82 -28.40
C GLU A 29 12.15 -16.86 -27.15
N ARG A 30 11.50 -18.00 -26.88
CA ARG A 30 10.65 -18.17 -25.69
C ARG A 30 11.47 -18.23 -24.40
N ALA A 31 12.62 -18.90 -24.41
CA ALA A 31 13.53 -18.95 -23.28
C ALA A 31 14.09 -17.56 -22.95
N GLU A 32 14.36 -16.73 -23.96
CA GLU A 32 14.80 -15.36 -23.78
C GLU A 32 13.72 -14.45 -23.16
N MET A 33 12.47 -14.58 -23.61
CA MET A 33 11.34 -13.87 -23.00
C MET A 33 11.18 -14.20 -21.51
N LEU A 34 11.30 -15.49 -21.14
CA LEU A 34 11.22 -15.92 -19.75
C LEU A 34 12.35 -15.32 -18.89
N ARG A 35 13.58 -15.27 -19.41
CA ARG A 35 14.70 -14.61 -18.72
C ARG A 35 14.46 -13.11 -18.52
N ASN A 36 13.87 -12.43 -19.50
CA ASN A 36 13.54 -11.01 -19.38
C ASN A 36 12.41 -10.76 -18.38
N GLN A 37 11.41 -11.65 -18.31
CA GLN A 37 10.37 -11.59 -17.27
C GLN A 37 10.94 -11.79 -15.87
N GLN A 38 11.86 -12.76 -15.69
CA GLN A 38 12.54 -12.98 -14.41
C GLN A 38 13.35 -11.75 -13.97
N ARG A 39 14.12 -11.15 -14.89
CA ARG A 39 14.87 -9.91 -14.62
C ARG A 39 13.97 -8.72 -14.26
N ALA A 40 12.77 -8.65 -14.82
CA ALA A 40 11.80 -7.61 -14.48
C ALA A 40 11.24 -7.82 -13.06
N ALA A 41 10.96 -9.08 -12.68
CA ALA A 41 10.51 -9.42 -11.33
C ALA A 41 11.58 -9.14 -10.27
N GLU A 42 12.85 -9.49 -10.53
CA GLU A 42 13.96 -9.16 -9.62
C GLU A 42 14.14 -7.65 -9.43
N LYS A 43 13.96 -6.85 -10.50
CA LYS A 43 14.01 -5.38 -10.41
C LYS A 43 12.87 -4.81 -9.57
N SER A 44 11.66 -5.39 -9.63
CA SER A 44 10.57 -4.95 -8.75
C SER A 44 10.84 -5.29 -7.29
N ASP A 45 11.42 -6.45 -7.00
CA ASP A 45 11.70 -6.88 -5.62
C ASP A 45 12.80 -6.04 -4.96
N VAL A 46 13.83 -5.63 -5.72
CA VAL A 46 14.88 -4.73 -5.24
C VAL A 46 14.33 -3.33 -4.89
N HIS A 47 13.36 -2.83 -5.67
CA HIS A 47 12.75 -1.53 -5.41
C HIS A 47 11.89 -1.56 -4.13
N VAL A 48 11.15 -2.65 -3.91
CA VAL A 48 10.34 -2.84 -2.69
C VAL A 48 11.22 -3.02 -1.44
N ALA A 49 12.33 -3.76 -1.54
CA ALA A 49 13.26 -3.92 -0.41
C ALA A 49 13.94 -2.61 0.00
N SER A 50 14.30 -1.75 -0.97
CA SER A 50 14.91 -0.45 -0.70
C SER A 50 13.97 0.53 0.01
N GLU A 51 12.66 0.47 -0.30
CA GLU A 51 11.65 1.32 0.35
C GLU A 51 11.31 0.85 1.76
N LEU A 52 11.28 -0.47 2.03
CA LEU A 52 11.06 -0.98 3.40
C LEU A 52 12.21 -0.64 4.35
N SER A 53 13.46 -0.62 3.88
CA SER A 53 14.63 -0.34 4.73
C SER A 53 14.75 1.13 5.14
N SER A 54 14.02 2.03 4.48
CA SER A 54 14.10 3.48 4.71
C SER A 54 13.07 3.99 5.74
N GLN A 55 12.09 3.16 6.13
CA GLN A 55 10.99 3.56 7.01
C GLN A 55 11.08 2.95 8.42
N SER A 56 12.01 2.03 8.68
CA SER A 56 12.13 1.32 9.96
C SER A 56 13.30 1.80 10.84
N ALA A 57 13.64 3.09 10.80
CA ALA A 57 14.61 3.70 11.71
C ALA A 57 13.94 4.63 12.74
N ALA A 58 12.83 4.20 13.33
CA ALA A 58 12.41 4.71 14.63
C ALA A 58 13.29 4.02 15.70
N SER A 59 14.43 4.65 15.98
CA SER A 59 15.43 4.18 16.95
C SER A 59 14.80 3.98 18.32
N THR A 60 14.56 2.72 18.70
CA THR A 60 13.97 2.33 19.97
C THR A 60 15.08 2.31 21.02
N ILE A 61 15.36 3.47 21.60
CA ILE A 61 16.13 3.57 22.83
C ILE A 61 15.10 3.77 23.96
N ASP A 62 14.86 2.71 24.73
CA ASP A 62 14.21 2.75 26.05
C ASP A 62 12.68 3.00 26.08
N GLY A 63 11.88 2.17 25.39
CA GLY A 63 10.40 2.16 25.53
C GLY A 63 9.67 3.45 25.10
N HIS A 64 10.42 4.44 24.63
CA HIS A 64 9.96 5.73 24.16
C HIS A 64 10.22 5.85 22.66
N VAL A 65 9.20 6.32 21.93
CA VAL A 65 9.33 6.71 20.54
C VAL A 65 9.60 8.20 20.50
N GLN A 66 10.55 8.60 19.64
CA GLN A 66 10.74 10.00 19.33
C GLN A 66 9.46 10.51 18.66
N GLY A 67 8.74 11.40 19.34
CA GLY A 67 7.48 11.95 18.85
C GLY A 67 7.67 12.79 17.59
N LEU A 68 6.61 12.95 16.80
CA LEU A 68 6.61 13.89 15.67
C LEU A 68 7.02 15.29 16.16
N PRO A 69 7.83 16.06 15.40
CA PRO A 69 8.33 17.37 15.80
C PRO A 69 7.24 18.44 15.70
N VAL A 70 6.19 18.29 16.49
CA VAL A 70 5.00 19.16 16.51
C VAL A 70 4.93 19.85 17.85
N ALA A 71 4.90 21.18 17.82
CA ALA A 71 4.76 22.00 19.02
C ALA A 71 3.47 21.62 19.78
N GLY A 72 3.59 21.48 21.10
CA GLY A 72 2.48 21.07 21.98
C GLY A 72 2.40 19.57 22.27
N TYR A 73 3.13 18.71 21.55
CA TYR A 73 3.32 17.30 21.91
C TYR A 73 4.61 17.07 22.70
N ALA A 74 4.64 15.98 23.48
CA ALA A 74 5.86 15.57 24.16
C ALA A 74 6.90 15.10 23.12
N ARG A 75 8.17 15.52 23.31
CA ARG A 75 9.27 15.10 22.43
C ARG A 75 9.51 13.59 22.45
N ASN A 76 9.31 12.99 23.62
CA ASN A 76 9.38 11.55 23.81
C ASN A 76 7.98 11.08 24.22
N VAL A 77 7.43 10.15 23.45
CA VAL A 77 6.11 9.56 23.70
C VAL A 77 6.32 8.12 24.12
N GLU A 78 5.60 7.67 25.14
CA GLU A 78 5.60 6.25 25.53
C GLU A 78 5.05 5.40 24.38
N GLN A 79 5.72 4.29 24.06
CA GLN A 79 5.36 3.42 22.94
C GLN A 79 3.88 2.99 22.96
N TRP A 80 3.35 2.62 24.13
CA TRP A 80 1.96 2.17 24.25
C TRP A 80 0.93 3.23 23.84
N LYS A 81 1.23 4.52 23.99
CA LYS A 81 0.34 5.61 23.55
C LYS A 81 0.26 5.66 22.04
N VAL A 82 1.40 5.50 21.38
CA VAL A 82 1.49 5.43 19.91
C VAL A 82 0.75 4.21 19.41
N ASP A 83 0.97 3.04 20.03
CA ASP A 83 0.31 1.80 19.65
C ASP A 83 -1.21 1.90 19.80
N MET A 84 -1.69 2.48 20.90
CA MET A 84 -3.13 2.67 21.14
C MET A 84 -3.76 3.62 20.11
N VAL A 85 -3.10 4.74 19.79
CA VAL A 85 -3.58 5.67 18.75
C VAL A 85 -3.60 5.01 17.37
N ASN A 86 -2.59 4.20 17.05
CA ASN A 86 -2.54 3.45 15.80
C ASN A 86 -3.68 2.43 15.71
N GLN A 87 -3.96 1.69 16.79
CA GLN A 87 -5.10 0.78 16.87
C GLN A 87 -6.43 1.52 16.69
N ASN A 88 -6.59 2.68 17.34
CA ASN A 88 -7.76 3.53 17.17
C ASN A 88 -7.92 3.99 15.72
N LYS A 89 -6.84 4.38 15.04
CA LYS A 89 -6.88 4.78 13.63
C LYS A 89 -7.29 3.65 12.70
N ILE A 90 -6.83 2.43 12.97
CA ILE A 90 -7.26 1.25 12.22
C ILE A 90 -8.76 0.98 12.42
N LEU A 91 -9.27 1.14 13.65
CA LEU A 91 -10.69 0.96 13.94
C LEU A 91 -11.55 2.06 13.30
N GLU A 92 -11.11 3.32 13.38
CA GLU A 92 -11.75 4.46 12.73
C GLU A 92 -11.93 4.21 11.24
N GLU A 93 -10.85 3.85 10.53
CA GLU A 93 -10.89 3.57 9.09
C GLU A 93 -11.83 2.41 8.75
N LYS A 94 -11.85 1.34 9.55
CA LYS A 94 -12.78 0.21 9.35
C LYS A 94 -14.23 0.66 9.45
N VAL A 95 -14.56 1.48 10.44
CA VAL A 95 -15.92 2.01 10.63
C VAL A 95 -16.28 2.96 9.49
N LEU A 96 -15.38 3.87 9.10
CA LEU A 96 -15.62 4.81 8.00
C LEU A 96 -15.85 4.09 6.67
N ARG A 97 -15.11 3.02 6.37
CA ARG A 97 -15.36 2.19 5.17
C ARG A 97 -16.75 1.58 5.18
N ARG A 98 -17.23 1.10 6.34
CA ARG A 98 -18.60 0.60 6.47
C ARG A 98 -19.63 1.70 6.26
N VAL A 99 -19.38 2.92 6.75
CA VAL A 99 -20.27 4.07 6.49
C VAL A 99 -20.28 4.42 4.99
N ASP A 100 -19.12 4.38 4.33
CA ASP A 100 -19.00 4.64 2.89
C ASP A 100 -19.68 3.56 2.02
N GLU A 101 -19.81 2.32 2.47
CA GLU A 101 -20.60 1.29 1.79
C GLU A 101 -22.08 1.72 1.64
N HIS A 102 -22.67 2.27 2.70
CA HIS A 102 -24.05 2.80 2.68
C HIS A 102 -24.19 4.02 1.77
N VAL A 103 -23.10 4.75 1.54
CA VAL A 103 -23.05 5.86 0.57
C VAL A 103 -23.02 5.36 -0.88
N ARG A 104 -22.39 4.21 -1.15
CA ARG A 104 -22.28 3.63 -2.50
C ARG A 104 -23.58 2.95 -2.95
N GLU A 105 -24.40 2.48 -2.00
CA GLU A 105 -25.73 1.91 -2.26
C GLU A 105 -26.81 2.95 -2.63
N ARG A 106 -26.42 4.22 -2.82
CA ARG A 106 -27.25 5.40 -3.19
C ARG A 106 -28.17 5.27 -4.42
N GLY A 107 -28.13 4.16 -5.14
CA GLY A 107 -29.12 3.86 -6.18
C GLY A 107 -30.52 3.60 -5.60
N ASP A 108 -30.60 3.26 -4.30
CA ASP A 108 -31.85 3.00 -3.60
C ASP A 108 -32.24 4.22 -2.73
N THR A 109 -33.47 4.70 -2.87
CA THR A 109 -33.98 5.89 -2.11
C THR A 109 -34.28 5.54 -0.65
N SER A 110 -34.02 4.30 -0.23
CA SER A 110 -34.28 3.75 1.09
C SER A 110 -33.31 4.24 2.17
N ILE A 111 -32.14 4.76 1.78
CA ILE A 111 -31.10 5.20 2.73
C ILE A 111 -31.11 6.73 2.87
N ASP A 112 -31.35 7.21 4.10
CA ASP A 112 -31.24 8.64 4.42
C ASP A 112 -29.76 9.08 4.45
N GLY A 113 -29.34 9.73 3.37
CA GLY A 113 -27.99 10.26 3.23
C GLY A 113 -27.61 11.29 4.28
N ALA A 114 -28.56 12.06 4.84
CA ALA A 114 -28.26 13.05 5.87
C ALA A 114 -27.84 12.38 7.17
N SER A 115 -28.57 11.34 7.60
CA SER A 115 -28.22 10.52 8.75
C SER A 115 -26.85 9.83 8.58
N VAL A 116 -26.51 9.38 7.38
CA VAL A 116 -25.19 8.78 7.09
C VAL A 116 -24.05 9.80 7.26
N GLN A 117 -24.23 11.04 6.79
CA GLN A 117 -23.22 12.09 6.99
C GLN A 117 -23.07 12.49 8.46
N ILE A 118 -24.17 12.52 9.22
CA ILE A 118 -24.15 12.78 10.66
C ILE A 118 -23.39 11.66 11.40
N ALA A 119 -23.67 10.40 11.05
CA ALA A 119 -22.97 9.25 11.62
C ALA A 119 -21.46 9.31 11.37
N ARG A 120 -21.05 9.61 10.12
CA ARG A 120 -19.63 9.81 9.76
C ARG A 120 -18.95 10.84 10.67
N ARG A 121 -19.56 12.02 10.80
CA ARG A 121 -19.03 13.10 11.64
C ARG A 121 -18.88 12.68 13.11
N HIS A 122 -19.84 11.96 13.65
CA HIS A 122 -19.77 11.51 15.05
C HIS A 122 -18.68 10.46 15.28
N VAL A 123 -18.46 9.56 14.32
CA VAL A 123 -17.36 8.60 14.37
C VAL A 123 -16.01 9.34 14.39
N GLU A 124 -15.81 10.28 13.47
CA GLU A 124 -14.59 11.10 13.40
C GLU A 124 -14.36 11.90 14.70
N ASP A 125 -15.41 12.55 15.25
CA ASP A 125 -15.30 13.31 16.51
C ASP A 125 -15.00 12.39 17.71
N ALA A 126 -15.59 11.19 17.76
CA ALA A 126 -15.34 10.22 18.83
C ALA A 126 -13.87 9.77 18.84
N PHE A 127 -13.33 9.36 17.69
CA PHE A 127 -11.93 8.93 17.59
C PHE A 127 -10.95 10.09 17.78
N TYR A 128 -11.29 11.28 17.31
CA TYR A 128 -10.50 12.48 17.60
C TYR A 128 -10.39 12.73 19.11
N ARG A 129 -11.51 12.72 19.84
CA ARG A 129 -11.52 12.92 21.30
C ARG A 129 -10.77 11.82 22.04
N LEU A 130 -10.92 10.57 21.61
CA LEU A 130 -10.23 9.43 22.20
C LEU A 130 -8.70 9.55 22.04
N ASN A 131 -8.24 9.84 20.82
CA ASN A 131 -6.82 10.03 20.54
C ASN A 131 -6.25 11.26 21.27
N ARG A 132 -7.03 12.34 21.38
CA ARG A 132 -6.66 13.52 22.15
C ARG A 132 -6.53 13.22 23.66
N ALA A 133 -7.39 12.36 24.20
CA ALA A 133 -7.32 11.94 25.60
C ALA A 133 -6.04 11.13 25.91
N ILE A 134 -5.55 10.37 24.94
CA ILE A 134 -4.30 9.59 25.04
C ILE A 134 -3.07 10.50 24.90
N MET A 135 -3.05 11.34 23.86
CA MET A 135 -1.86 12.12 23.51
C MET A 135 -1.71 13.43 24.30
N GLN A 136 -2.81 13.95 24.86
CA GLN A 136 -2.85 15.10 25.78
C GLN A 136 -2.00 16.31 25.32
N PRO A 137 -2.25 16.87 24.12
CA PRO A 137 -1.47 18.00 23.63
C PRO A 137 -1.63 19.22 24.54
N LYS A 138 -0.50 19.86 24.86
CA LYS A 138 -0.42 21.06 25.70
C LYS A 138 -0.46 22.33 24.85
N ARG A 139 -0.88 23.44 25.46
CA ARG A 139 -0.74 24.76 24.83
C ARG A 139 0.74 25.08 24.64
N ILE A 140 1.08 25.65 23.50
CA ILE A 140 2.41 26.20 23.24
C ILE A 140 2.69 27.37 24.18
N GLN A 141 3.93 27.46 24.67
CA GLN A 141 4.40 28.54 25.53
C GLN A 141 5.57 29.23 24.83
N GLY A 142 5.63 30.56 24.90
CA GLY A 142 6.63 31.40 24.22
C GLY A 142 5.98 32.49 23.36
N ASP A 143 6.81 33.35 22.78
CA ASP A 143 6.36 34.41 21.88
C ASP A 143 5.85 33.82 20.56
N LEU A 144 4.63 34.20 20.20
CA LEU A 144 3.95 33.82 18.96
C LEU A 144 4.31 34.85 17.88
N GLU A 145 5.59 34.95 17.55
CA GLU A 145 6.11 35.86 16.51
C GLU A 145 6.18 35.18 15.13
#